data_AF-A0A957FBS2-F1
#
_entry.id   AF-A0A957FBS2-F1
#
_cell.length_a   1.000
_cell.length_b   1.000
_cell.length_c   1.000
_cell.angle_alpha   90.00
_cell.angle_beta   90.00
_cell.angle_gamma   90.00
#
_symmetry.space_group_name_H-M   'P 1'
#
loop_
_entity.id
_entity.type
_entity.pdbx_description
1 polymer ?
#
loop_
_entity_poly.entity_id
_entity_poly.type
_entity_poly.pdbx_seq_one_letter_code
_entity_poly.pdbx_strand_id
1 'polypeptide(L)'
;MTHTHTYLGSAPVWVNEAQPTGTYVQLLGETYYRIADYDQMPPFFMTLVSGADHWLFISSTGGLTAGRTHADLALFPYETEDKLTANSSHTGSKTVFLVTRNGRIHLWEPFSACHVGVYRCQRNLYKNIYGNKLIFEEVNHDLQLT
;
A
#
# COMPACT_ATOMS: atom_id res chain seq x y z
N MET A 1 -2.81 -30.79 7.82
CA MET A 1 -3.44 -29.89 8.82
C MET A 1 -4.76 -29.44 8.21
N THR A 2 -5.88 -29.63 8.90
CA THR A 2 -7.21 -29.23 8.43
C THR A 2 -7.29 -27.71 8.38
N HIS A 3 -7.35 -27.11 7.18
CA HIS A 3 -7.54 -25.67 7.02
C HIS A 3 -8.94 -25.30 7.54
N THR A 4 -8.98 -24.61 8.68
CA THR A 4 -10.21 -23.99 9.20
C THR A 4 -10.61 -22.88 8.24
N HIS A 5 -11.78 -22.99 7.63
CA HIS A 5 -12.29 -21.97 6.73
C HIS A 5 -12.93 -20.85 7.56
N THR A 6 -12.32 -19.67 7.55
CA THR A 6 -12.86 -18.47 8.17
C THR A 6 -13.74 -17.73 7.17
N TYR A 7 -14.91 -17.25 7.61
CA TYR A 7 -15.85 -16.49 6.79
C TYR A 7 -16.18 -15.15 7.46
N LEU A 8 -16.35 -14.11 6.65
CA LEU A 8 -16.89 -12.82 7.03
C LEU A 8 -18.27 -12.67 6.36
N GLY A 9 -19.33 -12.86 7.13
CA GLY A 9 -20.67 -13.05 6.56
C GLY A 9 -20.70 -14.30 5.67
N SER A 10 -21.01 -14.14 4.39
CA SER A 10 -21.00 -15.23 3.39
C SER A 10 -19.71 -15.29 2.57
N ALA A 11 -18.79 -14.34 2.74
CA ALA A 11 -17.53 -14.30 1.99
C ALA A 11 -16.45 -15.10 2.72
N PRO A 12 -15.68 -15.96 2.04
CA PRO A 12 -14.49 -16.57 2.63
C PRO A 12 -13.45 -15.49 2.93
N VAL A 13 -12.74 -15.63 4.05
CA VAL A 13 -11.61 -14.76 4.40
C VAL A 13 -10.32 -15.43 3.92
N TRP A 14 -9.66 -14.77 3.00
CA TRP A 14 -8.35 -15.16 2.49
C TRP A 14 -7.25 -14.66 3.42
N VAL A 15 -6.35 -15.57 3.79
CA VAL A 15 -5.11 -15.25 4.48
C VAL A 15 -4.00 -15.32 3.42
N ASN A 16 -3.25 -14.22 3.26
CA ASN A 16 -2.04 -14.26 2.46
C ASN A 16 -0.91 -14.78 3.36
N GLU A 17 -0.26 -15.88 2.94
CA GLU A 17 0.91 -16.45 3.63
C GLU A 17 2.17 -16.37 2.74
N ALA A 18 2.11 -15.56 1.67
CA ALA A 18 3.24 -15.36 0.77
C ALA A 18 4.46 -14.82 1.53
N GLN A 19 5.64 -15.27 1.14
CA GLN A 19 6.89 -14.75 1.66
C GLN A 19 7.31 -13.54 0.82
N PRO A 20 7.62 -12.39 1.44
CA PRO A 20 8.09 -11.21 0.72
C PRO A 20 9.34 -11.53 -0.10
N THR A 21 9.37 -11.08 -1.35
CA THR A 21 10.54 -11.26 -2.23
C THR A 21 10.95 -9.94 -2.86
N GLY A 22 12.26 -9.75 -3.02
CA GLY A 22 12.86 -8.54 -3.58
C GLY A 22 13.47 -8.81 -4.95
N THR A 23 13.20 -7.96 -5.94
CA THR A 23 13.84 -8.04 -7.26
C THR A 23 13.90 -6.69 -7.96
N TYR A 24 14.90 -6.50 -8.82
CA TYR A 24 14.92 -5.35 -9.73
C TYR A 24 13.98 -5.60 -10.92
N VAL A 25 13.23 -4.57 -11.31
CA VAL A 25 12.30 -4.59 -12.44
C VAL A 25 12.42 -3.32 -13.27
N GLN A 26 12.10 -3.40 -14.56
CA GLN A 26 11.92 -2.23 -15.41
C GLN A 26 10.45 -1.84 -15.41
N LEU A 27 10.14 -0.60 -14.99
CA LEU A 27 8.77 -0.09 -14.86
C LEU A 27 8.76 1.39 -15.27
N LEU A 28 7.79 1.78 -16.11
CA LEU A 28 7.64 3.16 -16.59
C LEU A 28 8.92 3.78 -17.19
N GLY A 29 9.75 2.95 -17.84
CA GLY A 29 11.01 3.39 -18.44
C GLY A 29 12.18 3.54 -17.46
N GLU A 30 12.01 3.24 -16.17
CA GLU A 30 13.06 3.31 -15.15
C GLU A 30 13.25 1.97 -14.41
N THR A 31 14.39 1.82 -13.74
CA THR A 31 14.66 0.65 -12.89
C THR A 31 14.15 0.88 -11.47
N TYR A 32 13.38 -0.08 -10.96
CA TYR A 32 12.84 -0.10 -9.61
C TYR A 32 13.29 -1.35 -8.87
N TYR A 33 13.46 -1.23 -7.56
CA TYR A 33 13.46 -2.39 -6.67
C TYR A 33 12.02 -2.65 -6.22
N ARG A 34 11.48 -3.81 -6.57
CA ARG A 34 10.16 -4.29 -6.15
C ARG A 34 10.31 -5.15 -4.91
N ILE A 35 9.49 -4.88 -3.90
CA ILE A 35 9.19 -5.80 -2.80
C ILE A 35 7.79 -6.35 -3.08
N ALA A 36 7.72 -7.62 -3.46
CA ALA A 36 6.46 -8.33 -3.62
C ALA A 36 5.93 -8.77 -2.26
N ASP A 37 4.60 -8.72 -2.10
CA ASP A 37 3.91 -9.11 -0.87
C ASP A 37 4.45 -8.35 0.35
N TYR A 38 4.73 -7.05 0.16
CA TYR A 38 5.38 -6.21 1.17
C TYR A 38 4.53 -6.07 2.45
N ASP A 39 3.22 -6.27 2.32
CA ASP A 39 2.25 -6.25 3.42
C ASP A 39 2.38 -7.45 4.37
N GLN A 40 3.19 -8.45 4.00
CA GLN A 40 3.57 -9.58 4.86
C GLN A 40 4.82 -9.26 5.71
N MET A 41 5.37 -8.04 5.61
CA MET A 41 6.43 -7.53 6.47
C MET A 41 5.82 -6.63 7.57
N PRO A 42 6.47 -6.51 8.75
CA PRO A 42 6.15 -5.43 9.68
C PRO A 42 6.22 -4.07 8.96
N PRO A 43 5.32 -3.12 9.29
CA PRO A 43 5.41 -1.76 8.76
C PRO A 43 6.80 -1.16 8.92
N PHE A 44 7.28 -0.49 7.89
CA PHE A 44 8.60 0.14 7.88
C PHE A 44 8.52 1.53 7.25
N PHE A 45 9.42 2.40 7.69
CA PHE A 45 9.41 3.81 7.32
C PHE A 45 10.46 4.12 6.26
N MET A 46 10.11 5.04 5.36
CA MET A 46 10.91 5.41 4.20
C MET A 46 11.00 6.92 4.08
N THR A 47 12.12 7.38 3.53
CA THR A 47 12.30 8.75 3.06
C THR A 47 12.43 8.75 1.53
N LEU A 48 11.78 9.72 0.89
CA LEU A 48 11.89 9.96 -0.56
C LEU A 48 12.73 11.22 -0.75
N VAL A 49 13.85 11.07 -1.46
CA VAL A 49 14.78 12.18 -1.68
C VAL A 49 14.31 13.07 -2.81
N SER A 50 14.67 14.36 -2.77
CA SER A 50 14.39 15.32 -3.82
C SER A 50 15.66 16.07 -4.21
N GLY A 51 15.75 16.43 -5.50
CA GLY A 51 16.78 17.37 -5.97
C GLY A 51 16.47 18.84 -5.68
N ALA A 52 15.32 19.12 -5.07
CA ALA A 52 14.87 20.44 -4.63
C ALA A 52 14.70 20.45 -3.10
N ASP A 53 13.76 21.25 -2.58
CA ASP A 53 13.49 21.44 -1.15
C ASP A 53 12.33 20.58 -0.61
N HIS A 54 11.90 19.54 -1.32
CA HIS A 54 10.85 18.64 -0.86
C HIS A 54 11.39 17.66 0.19
N TRP A 55 10.58 17.43 1.22
CA TRP A 55 10.75 16.33 2.16
C TRP A 55 9.48 15.47 2.15
N LEU A 56 9.66 14.16 2.18
CA LEU A 56 8.55 13.20 2.25
C LEU A 56 9.01 11.99 3.08
N PHE A 57 8.27 11.73 4.14
CA PHE A 57 8.41 10.57 4.99
C PHE A 57 7.14 9.74 4.92
N ILE A 58 7.27 8.44 4.65
CA ILE A 58 6.13 7.57 4.38
C ILE A 58 6.36 6.18 4.94
N SER A 59 5.35 5.66 5.61
CA SER A 59 5.27 4.27 6.06
C SER A 59 4.87 3.36 4.90
N SER A 60 5.29 2.10 4.92
CA SER A 60 4.79 1.08 4.00
C SER A 60 3.28 0.86 4.14
N THR A 61 2.64 1.31 5.23
CA THR A 61 1.17 1.35 5.34
C THR A 61 0.51 2.42 4.47
N GLY A 62 1.29 3.31 3.85
CA GLY A 62 0.81 4.46 3.06
C GLY A 62 0.61 5.74 3.87
N GLY A 63 0.67 5.67 5.21
CA GLY A 63 0.63 6.85 6.07
C GLY A 63 1.88 7.72 5.87
N LEU A 64 1.70 9.01 5.64
CA LEU A 64 2.79 9.91 5.28
C LEU A 64 2.69 11.29 5.92
N THR A 65 3.85 11.94 5.98
CA THR A 65 3.98 13.39 6.08
C THR A 65 4.86 13.89 4.94
N ALA A 66 4.53 15.07 4.40
CA ALA A 66 5.29 15.66 3.30
C ALA A 66 5.19 17.19 3.35
N GLY A 67 6.16 17.87 2.77
CA GLY A 67 6.16 19.31 2.64
C GLY A 67 7.40 19.81 1.92
N ARG A 68 7.67 21.11 2.05
CA ARG A 68 8.86 21.77 1.49
C ARG A 68 9.55 22.61 2.54
N THR A 69 10.87 22.72 2.45
CA THR A 69 11.72 23.55 3.31
C THR A 69 11.77 23.13 4.78
N HIS A 70 10.67 23.23 5.53
CA HIS A 70 10.58 22.90 6.95
C HIS A 70 9.16 22.45 7.36
N ALA A 71 9.03 21.89 8.57
CA ALA A 71 7.82 21.22 9.05
C ALA A 71 6.60 22.15 9.20
N ASP A 72 6.79 23.45 9.46
CA ASP A 72 5.67 24.40 9.59
C ASP A 72 4.91 24.65 8.27
N LEU A 73 5.52 24.25 7.14
CA LEU A 73 4.92 24.29 5.79
C LEU A 73 4.55 22.89 5.30
N ALA A 74 4.18 22.00 6.22
CA ALA A 74 3.77 20.65 5.90
C ALA A 74 2.45 20.62 5.10
N LEU A 75 2.41 19.80 4.05
CA LEU A 75 1.20 19.48 3.29
C LEU A 75 0.32 18.49 4.07
N PHE A 76 0.94 17.54 4.76
CA PHE A 76 0.28 16.59 5.65
C PHE A 76 0.86 16.73 7.06
N PRO A 77 0.06 16.59 8.14
CA PRO A 77 0.52 16.82 9.51
C PRO A 77 1.90 16.21 9.80
N TYR A 78 2.80 17.01 10.35
CA TYR A 78 4.13 16.56 10.74
C TYR A 78 4.06 15.94 12.13
N GLU A 79 4.02 14.62 12.16
CA GLU A 79 3.86 13.80 13.37
C GLU A 79 4.95 12.74 13.46
N THR A 80 5.02 12.06 14.60
CA THR A 80 5.95 10.95 14.82
C THR A 80 5.60 9.73 13.95
N GLU A 81 6.61 8.91 13.63
CA GLU A 81 6.48 7.74 12.75
C GLU A 81 5.36 6.77 13.17
N ASP A 82 5.22 6.51 14.47
CA ASP A 82 4.21 5.62 15.03
C ASP A 82 2.79 6.13 14.73
N LYS A 83 2.55 7.44 14.90
CA LYS A 83 1.28 8.08 14.58
C LYS A 83 1.01 8.07 13.09
N LEU A 84 2.01 8.38 12.26
CA LEU A 84 1.86 8.37 10.81
C LEU A 84 1.50 6.98 10.28
N THR A 85 2.19 5.95 10.78
CA THR A 85 1.94 4.55 10.42
C THR A 85 0.52 4.12 10.80
N ALA A 86 0.09 4.45 12.03
CA ALA A 86 -1.24 4.13 12.54
C ALA A 86 -2.37 4.90 11.83
N ASN A 87 -2.08 6.11 11.32
CA ASN A 87 -3.08 7.01 10.74
C ASN A 87 -3.21 6.92 9.20
N SER A 88 -2.65 5.86 8.59
CA SER A 88 -2.70 5.59 7.14
C SER A 88 -4.12 5.60 6.55
N SER A 89 -5.14 5.26 7.34
CA SER A 89 -6.55 5.28 6.91
C SER A 89 -7.18 6.68 6.79
N HIS A 90 -6.58 7.70 7.42
CA HIS A 90 -7.15 9.06 7.53
C HIS A 90 -6.31 10.14 6.85
N THR A 91 -4.99 9.97 6.78
CA THR A 91 -4.08 10.95 6.18
C THR A 91 -3.31 10.33 5.01
N GLY A 92 -3.47 10.92 3.83
CA GLY A 92 -2.73 10.53 2.63
C GLY A 92 -3.64 10.02 1.50
N SER A 93 -3.21 8.93 0.86
CA SER A 93 -3.92 8.32 -0.27
C SER A 93 -5.14 7.54 0.20
N LYS A 94 -6.28 7.71 -0.49
CA LYS A 94 -7.51 6.94 -0.28
C LYS A 94 -8.17 6.68 -1.62
N THR A 95 -8.45 5.42 -1.91
CA THR A 95 -9.11 5.01 -3.16
C THR A 95 -10.22 4.01 -2.85
N VAL A 96 -11.40 4.21 -3.44
CA VAL A 96 -12.56 3.33 -3.25
C VAL A 96 -13.23 3.11 -4.60
N PHE A 97 -13.48 1.85 -4.94
CA PHE A 97 -14.16 1.44 -6.18
C PHE A 97 -15.46 0.70 -5.88
N LEU A 98 -16.49 1.00 -6.68
CA LEU A 98 -17.68 0.15 -6.83
C LEU A 98 -17.58 -0.54 -8.19
N VAL A 99 -17.32 -1.85 -8.18
CA VAL A 99 -17.06 -2.65 -9.39
C VAL A 99 -18.27 -3.53 -9.69
N THR A 100 -18.90 -3.31 -10.83
CA THR A 100 -20.00 -4.17 -11.29
C THR A 100 -19.46 -5.40 -12.02
N ARG A 101 -19.67 -6.60 -11.47
CA ARG A 101 -19.38 -7.89 -12.14
C ARG A 101 -20.49 -8.89 -11.86
N ASN A 102 -20.84 -9.70 -12.87
CA ASN A 102 -21.84 -10.78 -12.75
C ASN A 102 -23.18 -10.32 -12.14
N GLY A 103 -23.63 -9.10 -12.48
CA GLY A 103 -24.86 -8.52 -11.95
C GLY A 103 -24.83 -8.12 -10.46
N ARG A 104 -23.64 -8.11 -9.83
CA ARG A 104 -23.41 -7.66 -8.45
C ARG A 104 -22.46 -6.48 -8.41
N ILE A 105 -22.62 -5.62 -7.41
CA ILE A 105 -21.70 -4.52 -7.14
C ILE A 105 -20.75 -4.97 -6.02
N HIS A 106 -19.45 -4.90 -6.29
CA HIS A 106 -18.38 -5.26 -5.39
C HIS A 106 -17.69 -3.98 -4.90
N LEU A 107 -17.59 -3.79 -3.59
CA LEU A 107 -16.78 -2.72 -3.00
C LEU A 107 -15.32 -3.17 -2.94
N TRP A 108 -14.40 -2.42 -3.53
CA TRP A 108 -12.97 -2.65 -3.41
C TRP A 108 -12.28 -1.36 -2.96
N GLU A 109 -11.63 -1.42 -1.80
CA GLU A 109 -10.85 -0.33 -1.22
C GLU A 109 -9.40 -0.80 -1.05
N PRO A 110 -8.54 -0.61 -2.07
CA PRO A 110 -7.16 -1.06 -1.99
C PRO A 110 -6.40 -0.38 -0.85
N PHE A 111 -5.39 -1.08 -0.32
CA PHE A 111 -4.55 -0.69 0.82
C PHE A 111 -5.27 -0.57 2.18
N SER A 112 -6.60 -0.67 2.21
CA SER A 112 -7.38 -0.59 3.46
C SER A 112 -7.14 -1.79 4.37
N ALA A 113 -7.12 -1.52 5.68
CA ALA A 113 -7.13 -2.54 6.73
C ALA A 113 -8.54 -3.04 7.07
N CYS A 114 -9.59 -2.32 6.67
CA CYS A 114 -10.97 -2.63 7.07
C CYS A 114 -11.58 -3.86 6.37
N HIS A 115 -11.06 -4.22 5.20
CA HIS A 115 -11.62 -5.26 4.33
C HIS A 115 -10.60 -6.37 4.01
N VAL A 116 -9.60 -6.55 4.87
CA VAL A 116 -8.53 -7.54 4.67
C VAL A 116 -9.12 -8.94 4.54
N GLY A 117 -8.66 -9.67 3.53
CA GLY A 117 -9.07 -11.04 3.26
C GLY A 117 -10.41 -11.20 2.55
N VAL A 118 -11.18 -10.14 2.28
CA VAL A 118 -12.40 -10.25 1.48
C VAL A 118 -12.08 -10.64 0.02
N TYR A 119 -10.94 -10.20 -0.49
CA TYR A 119 -10.43 -10.55 -1.81
C TYR A 119 -9.05 -11.17 -1.71
N ARG A 120 -8.69 -11.97 -2.72
CA ARG A 120 -7.30 -12.38 -2.97
C ARG A 120 -6.55 -11.21 -3.58
N CYS A 121 -5.86 -10.45 -2.72
CA CYS A 121 -5.03 -9.33 -3.14
C CYS A 121 -3.54 -9.63 -2.98
N GLN A 122 -2.73 -9.09 -3.89
CA GLN A 122 -1.27 -9.04 -3.77
C GLN A 122 -0.85 -7.56 -3.74
N ARG A 123 -0.06 -7.16 -2.74
CA ARG A 123 0.46 -5.80 -2.65
C ARG A 123 1.95 -5.76 -2.98
N ASN A 124 2.34 -4.85 -3.86
CA ASN A 124 3.72 -4.65 -4.25
C ASN A 124 4.14 -3.21 -3.95
N LEU A 125 5.38 -3.04 -3.50
CA LEU A 125 5.98 -1.74 -3.26
C LEU A 125 7.21 -1.59 -4.14
N TYR A 126 7.31 -0.46 -4.85
CA TYR A 126 8.42 -0.20 -5.76
C TYR A 126 9.10 1.10 -5.39
N LYS A 127 10.43 1.07 -5.22
CA LYS A 127 11.24 2.28 -5.12
C LYS A 127 12.25 2.34 -6.25
N ASN A 128 12.34 3.46 -6.96
CA ASN A 128 13.32 3.58 -8.04
C ASN A 128 14.75 3.62 -7.49
N ILE A 129 15.74 3.33 -8.35
CA ILE A 129 17.15 3.31 -7.97
C ILE A 129 17.66 4.64 -7.40
N TYR A 130 17.08 5.75 -7.84
CA TYR A 130 17.42 7.09 -7.37
C TYR A 130 16.78 7.45 -6.02
N GLY A 131 15.82 6.64 -5.56
CA GLY A 131 15.15 6.82 -4.27
C GLY A 131 14.21 8.02 -4.19
N ASN A 132 13.81 8.59 -5.33
CA ASN A 132 12.94 9.76 -5.42
C ASN A 132 11.53 9.44 -5.95
N LYS A 133 11.24 8.18 -6.29
CA LYS A 133 9.92 7.71 -6.69
C LYS A 133 9.53 6.46 -5.91
N LEU A 134 8.29 6.43 -5.42
CA LEU A 134 7.66 5.29 -4.74
C LEU A 134 6.34 4.96 -5.45
N ILE A 135 6.06 3.68 -5.65
CA ILE A 135 4.78 3.20 -6.20
C ILE A 135 4.23 2.14 -5.27
N PHE A 136 2.98 2.31 -4.88
CA PHE A 136 2.15 1.30 -4.22
C PHE A 136 1.24 0.66 -5.25
N GLU A 137 1.17 -0.66 -5.28
CA GLU A 137 0.33 -1.43 -6.18
C GLU A 137 -0.46 -2.47 -5.37
N GLU A 138 -1.74 -2.62 -5.67
CA GLU A 138 -2.55 -3.74 -5.17
C GLU A 138 -3.25 -4.41 -6.34
N VAL A 139 -2.92 -5.67 -6.59
CA VAL A 139 -3.60 -6.50 -7.58
C VAL A 139 -4.74 -7.24 -6.89
N ASN A 140 -5.98 -7.01 -7.31
CA ASN A 140 -7.14 -7.78 -6.87
C ASN A 140 -7.42 -8.91 -7.87
N HIS A 141 -7.08 -10.15 -7.50
CA HIS A 141 -7.20 -11.31 -8.39
C HIS A 141 -8.65 -11.76 -8.61
N ASP A 142 -9.55 -11.49 -7.68
CA ASP A 142 -10.96 -11.87 -7.79
C ASP A 142 -11.71 -10.95 -8.76
N LEU A 143 -11.39 -9.65 -8.72
CA LEU A 143 -11.93 -8.65 -9.63
C LEU A 143 -11.11 -8.50 -10.92
N GLN A 144 -9.91 -9.09 -10.97
CA GLN A 144 -8.93 -8.98 -12.07
C GLN A 144 -8.61 -7.53 -12.40
N LEU A 145 -8.29 -6.75 -11.37
CA LEU A 145 -7.92 -5.34 -11.45
C LEU A 145 -6.59 -5.10 -10.75
N THR A 146 -5.89 -4.04 -11.16
CA THR A 146 -4.67 -3.52 -10.54
C THR A 146 -4.81 -2.02 -10.44
#